data_AF-A0A2K0VW77-F1
#
_entry.id   AF-A0A2K0VW77-F1
#
_cell.length_a   1.000
_cell.length_b   1.000
_cell.length_c   1.000
_cell.angle_alpha   90.00
_cell.angle_beta   90.00
_cell.angle_gamma   90.00
#
_symmetry.space_group_name_H-M   'P 1'
#
loop_
_entity.id
_entity.type
_entity.pdbx_description
1 polymer ?
#
loop_
_entity_poly.entity_id
_entity_poly.type
_entity_poly.pdbx_seq_one_letter_code
_entity_poly.pdbx_strand_id
1 'polypeptide(L)'
;MKTRSGTETQGITPPRAAKTTDARPSTPEGQKPTLTEKDLEFDFDHSQVRDPRATLGRVKRPRYEERELSEEFVNKFHIPKHRKKHTDPLYSFYDLHRCHRKGPDGSPTYDSAGFQLDYEKVAKWMKPVASNKKSMVNGMERHLKRVEEETKKIYDCFFIDGKGPEGEAGSTQVMHQIQDQVSKDLGVPWHQIDPKQLKKWEDQGFAKVDADKWWHRPNQVERDRFMKMLGGASLRKDL
;
A
#
# COMPACT_ATOMS: atom_id res chain seq x y z
N MET A 1 -21.47 -79.29 -43.01
CA MET A 1 -21.63 -78.45 -44.22
C MET A 1 -21.19 -77.03 -43.89
N LYS A 2 -20.41 -76.42 -44.81
CA LYS A 2 -19.96 -75.02 -44.98
C LYS A 2 -20.82 -73.95 -44.24
N THR A 3 -20.30 -72.87 -43.63
CA THR A 3 -19.45 -71.79 -44.22
C THR A 3 -18.91 -70.77 -43.19
N ARG A 4 -17.68 -70.26 -43.44
CA ARG A 4 -17.16 -68.85 -43.45
C ARG A 4 -17.26 -67.97 -42.17
N SER A 5 -16.13 -67.51 -41.59
CA SER A 5 -15.17 -66.45 -42.01
C SER A 5 -15.64 -65.02 -41.72
N GLY A 6 -14.86 -64.28 -40.91
CA GLY A 6 -14.89 -62.81 -40.87
C GLY A 6 -14.55 -62.19 -39.52
N THR A 7 -13.26 -62.10 -39.17
CA THR A 7 -12.74 -61.19 -38.13
C THR A 7 -12.67 -59.77 -38.70
N GLU A 8 -13.49 -58.85 -38.20
CA GLU A 8 -13.44 -57.43 -38.52
C GLU A 8 -12.70 -56.64 -37.42
N THR A 9 -11.69 -55.92 -37.90
CA THR A 9 -10.81 -54.99 -37.21
C THR A 9 -11.60 -53.76 -36.71
N GLN A 10 -11.62 -53.52 -35.40
CA GLN A 10 -12.11 -52.24 -34.87
C GLN A 10 -11.09 -51.13 -35.13
N GLY A 11 -11.48 -50.19 -35.98
CA GLY A 11 -10.74 -48.96 -36.25
C GLY A 11 -10.67 -48.06 -35.02
N ILE A 12 -9.48 -47.55 -34.75
CA ILE A 12 -9.21 -46.52 -33.75
C ILE A 12 -9.56 -45.16 -34.36
N THR A 13 -10.54 -44.47 -33.79
CA THR A 13 -10.84 -43.06 -34.11
C THR A 13 -10.61 -42.22 -32.84
N PRO A 14 -9.79 -41.15 -32.87
CA PRO A 14 -9.53 -40.34 -31.69
C PRO A 14 -10.55 -39.22 -31.57
N PRO A 15 -11.20 -38.98 -30.41
CA PRO A 15 -11.97 -37.76 -30.22
C PRO A 15 -11.14 -36.68 -29.49
N ARG A 16 -10.75 -35.70 -30.31
CA ARG A 16 -10.99 -34.26 -30.13
C ARG A 16 -10.48 -33.59 -28.84
N ALA A 17 -9.37 -32.87 -29.01
CA ALA A 17 -8.85 -31.87 -28.07
C ALA A 17 -9.95 -30.89 -27.63
N ALA A 18 -10.22 -30.84 -26.32
CA ALA A 18 -11.05 -29.84 -25.69
C ALA A 18 -10.30 -28.49 -25.71
N LYS A 19 -10.75 -27.57 -26.57
CA LYS A 19 -10.41 -26.15 -26.44
C LYS A 19 -11.23 -25.61 -25.26
N THR A 20 -10.59 -25.37 -24.13
CA THR A 20 -11.11 -24.54 -23.05
C THR A 20 -11.18 -23.11 -23.56
N THR A 21 -12.34 -22.70 -24.08
CA THR A 21 -12.65 -21.30 -24.31
C THR A 21 -13.06 -20.70 -22.97
N ASP A 22 -12.20 -19.86 -22.40
CA ASP A 22 -12.59 -18.92 -21.35
C ASP A 22 -13.72 -18.03 -21.89
N ALA A 23 -14.95 -18.37 -21.52
CA ALA A 23 -16.12 -17.57 -21.81
C ALA A 23 -16.08 -16.32 -20.92
N ARG A 24 -15.52 -15.24 -21.46
CA ARG A 24 -15.71 -13.89 -20.91
C ARG A 24 -17.21 -13.58 -21.02
N PRO A 25 -17.93 -13.25 -19.93
CA PRO A 25 -19.33 -12.87 -20.05
C PRO A 25 -19.44 -11.63 -20.93
N SER A 26 -20.14 -11.78 -22.04
CA SER A 26 -20.48 -10.71 -22.96
C SER A 26 -21.41 -9.73 -22.26
N THR A 27 -20.89 -8.57 -21.88
CA THR A 27 -21.72 -7.46 -21.40
C THR A 27 -22.63 -7.01 -22.55
N PRO A 28 -23.95 -6.88 -22.35
CA PRO A 28 -24.85 -6.37 -23.38
C PRO A 28 -24.42 -4.95 -23.80
N GLU A 29 -24.41 -4.70 -25.11
CA GLU A 29 -24.00 -3.42 -25.70
C GLU A 29 -24.73 -2.24 -25.03
N GLY A 30 -23.96 -1.29 -24.49
CA GLY A 30 -24.48 -0.06 -23.87
C GLY A 30 -24.49 -0.02 -22.33
N GLN A 31 -24.21 -1.11 -21.61
CA GLN A 31 -24.08 -1.06 -20.15
C GLN A 31 -22.63 -0.82 -19.72
N LYS A 32 -22.41 0.22 -18.89
CA LYS A 32 -21.09 0.47 -18.28
C LYS A 32 -20.62 -0.76 -17.49
N PRO A 33 -19.35 -1.16 -17.59
CA PRO A 33 -18.81 -2.27 -16.80
C PRO A 33 -18.96 -1.98 -15.30
N THR A 34 -19.23 -3.03 -14.52
CA THR A 34 -19.32 -2.88 -13.06
C THR A 34 -17.91 -2.74 -12.47
N LEU A 35 -17.71 -1.72 -11.63
CA LEU A 35 -16.43 -1.48 -10.95
C LEU A 35 -16.05 -2.63 -10.02
N THR A 36 -14.83 -3.13 -10.14
CA THR A 36 -14.26 -4.17 -9.25
C THR A 36 -13.07 -3.64 -8.44
N GLU A 37 -12.65 -4.38 -7.41
CA GLU A 37 -11.42 -4.04 -6.65
C GLU A 37 -10.18 -3.96 -7.55
N LYS A 38 -10.12 -4.79 -8.61
CA LYS A 38 -8.97 -4.81 -9.55
C LYS A 38 -8.91 -3.57 -10.43
N ASP A 39 -10.05 -3.00 -10.78
CA ASP A 39 -10.11 -1.78 -11.60
C ASP A 39 -9.60 -0.55 -10.84
N LEU A 40 -9.53 -0.63 -9.50
CA LEU A 40 -8.96 0.40 -8.63
C LEU A 40 -7.45 0.28 -8.48
N GLU A 41 -6.84 -0.84 -8.86
CA GLU A 41 -5.41 -1.05 -8.70
C GLU A 41 -4.60 -0.26 -9.74
N PHE A 42 -3.53 0.37 -9.29
CA PHE A 42 -2.59 1.08 -10.15
C PHE A 42 -1.14 0.84 -9.71
N ASP A 43 -0.19 1.26 -10.54
CA ASP A 43 1.23 1.26 -10.21
C ASP A 43 1.77 2.69 -10.27
N PHE A 44 2.69 3.02 -9.35
CA PHE A 44 3.42 4.29 -9.43
C PHE A 44 4.45 4.21 -10.55
N ASP A 45 4.69 5.32 -11.23
CA ASP A 45 5.81 5.42 -12.16
C ASP A 45 7.12 5.57 -11.37
N HIS A 46 7.77 4.44 -11.08
CA HIS A 46 9.03 4.40 -10.35
C HIS A 46 10.19 5.09 -11.08
N SER A 47 10.08 5.34 -12.38
CA SER A 47 11.09 6.13 -13.12
C SER A 47 11.07 7.62 -12.76
N GLN A 48 9.94 8.09 -12.22
CA GLN A 48 9.76 9.47 -11.76
C GLN A 48 10.03 9.62 -10.25
N VAL A 49 10.42 8.57 -9.54
CA VAL A 49 10.73 8.64 -8.11
C VAL A 49 12.24 8.73 -7.93
N ARG A 50 12.73 9.58 -7.02
CA ARG A 50 14.16 9.76 -6.71
C ARG A 50 14.88 8.43 -6.54
N ASP A 51 14.28 7.53 -5.78
CA ASP A 51 14.81 6.20 -5.56
C ASP A 51 13.84 5.16 -6.17
N PRO A 52 14.20 4.60 -7.34
CA PRO A 52 13.31 3.74 -8.12
C PRO A 52 13.13 2.36 -7.48
N ARG A 53 13.90 2.00 -6.45
CA ARG A 53 13.76 0.70 -5.76
C ARG A 53 12.34 0.55 -5.22
N ALA A 54 11.86 -0.70 -5.21
CA ALA A 54 10.52 -1.04 -4.75
C ALA A 54 10.30 -0.61 -3.29
N THR A 55 9.05 -0.31 -2.94
CA THR A 55 8.69 0.03 -1.56
C THR A 55 8.62 -1.26 -0.73
N LEU A 56 9.50 -1.39 0.27
CA LEU A 56 9.55 -2.59 1.10
C LEU A 56 8.32 -2.75 1.99
N GLY A 57 7.92 -4.00 2.23
CA GLY A 57 6.74 -4.36 3.02
C GLY A 57 5.40 -4.24 2.29
N ARG A 58 5.38 -3.69 1.06
CA ARG A 58 4.19 -3.66 0.20
C ARG A 58 4.01 -5.00 -0.50
N VAL A 59 2.84 -5.63 -0.33
CA VAL A 59 2.51 -6.96 -0.87
C VAL A 59 1.47 -6.87 -1.99
N LYS A 60 0.58 -5.88 -1.94
CA LYS A 60 -0.46 -5.66 -2.96
C LYS A 60 -0.22 -4.35 -3.72
N ARG A 61 -0.78 -4.27 -4.92
CA ARG A 61 -0.82 -3.02 -5.69
C ARG A 61 -1.67 -1.99 -4.93
N PRO A 62 -1.26 -0.71 -4.90
CA PRO A 62 -2.10 0.33 -4.33
C PRO A 62 -3.42 0.44 -5.10
N ARG A 63 -4.47 0.86 -4.39
CA ARG A 63 -5.81 1.04 -4.92
C ARG A 63 -6.28 2.47 -4.75
N TYR A 64 -7.03 2.97 -5.72
CA TYR A 64 -7.72 4.25 -5.59
C TYR A 64 -8.83 4.18 -4.54
N GLU A 65 -8.96 5.27 -3.79
CA GLU A 65 -10.09 5.56 -2.90
C GLU A 65 -11.04 6.57 -3.57
N GLU A 66 -12.26 6.69 -3.06
CA GLU A 66 -13.31 7.58 -3.60
C GLU A 66 -12.80 9.01 -3.91
N ARG A 67 -11.98 9.57 -3.02
CA ARG A 67 -11.46 10.95 -3.12
C ARG A 67 -10.41 11.15 -4.21
N GLU A 68 -9.86 10.06 -4.73
CA GLU A 68 -8.77 10.07 -5.71
C GLU A 68 -9.28 9.82 -7.13
N LEU A 69 -10.55 9.44 -7.27
CA LEU A 69 -11.16 9.16 -8.57
C LEU A 69 -11.55 10.46 -9.28
N SER A 70 -11.17 10.57 -10.56
CA SER A 70 -11.66 11.62 -11.43
C SER A 70 -13.11 11.36 -11.84
N GLU A 71 -13.83 12.42 -12.19
CA GLU A 71 -15.19 12.31 -12.74
C GLU A 71 -15.22 11.43 -14.00
N GLU A 72 -14.20 11.54 -14.86
CA GLU A 72 -14.05 10.70 -16.03
C GLU A 72 -13.92 9.22 -15.67
N PHE A 73 -13.17 8.89 -14.61
CA PHE A 73 -13.04 7.51 -14.15
C PHE A 73 -14.38 6.98 -13.64
N VAL A 74 -15.04 7.74 -12.76
CA VAL A 74 -16.36 7.37 -12.21
C VAL A 74 -17.38 7.18 -13.35
N ASN A 75 -17.33 8.02 -14.38
CA ASN A 75 -18.23 7.95 -15.52
C ASN A 75 -18.00 6.72 -16.42
N LYS A 76 -16.84 6.04 -16.36
CA LYS A 76 -16.59 4.83 -17.14
C LYS A 76 -17.29 3.60 -16.57
N PHE A 77 -17.60 3.58 -15.28
CA PHE A 77 -18.10 2.39 -14.60
C PHE A 77 -19.53 2.56 -14.08
N HIS A 78 -20.22 1.42 -13.93
CA HIS A 78 -21.33 1.30 -13.02
C HIS A 78 -20.79 1.01 -11.60
N ILE A 79 -21.05 1.89 -10.65
CA ILE A 79 -20.66 1.70 -9.24
C ILE A 79 -21.80 1.01 -8.49
N PRO A 80 -21.59 -0.21 -7.94
CA PRO A 80 -22.60 -0.91 -7.16
C PRO A 80 -23.10 -0.10 -5.96
N LYS A 81 -24.41 -0.13 -5.72
CA LYS A 81 -24.98 0.45 -4.49
C LYS A 81 -24.77 -0.50 -3.31
N HIS A 82 -23.79 -0.21 -2.48
CA HIS A 82 -23.51 -0.98 -1.26
C HIS A 82 -24.52 -0.66 -0.15
N ARG A 83 -25.10 -1.68 0.49
CA ARG A 83 -26.04 -1.49 1.61
C ARG A 83 -25.39 -0.81 2.83
N LYS A 84 -24.09 -0.99 3.02
CA LYS A 84 -23.31 -0.41 4.10
C LYS A 84 -22.02 0.18 3.54
N LYS A 85 -21.64 1.39 3.98
CA LYS A 85 -20.43 2.07 3.50
C LYS A 85 -19.16 1.24 3.66
N HIS A 86 -19.04 0.49 4.75
CA HIS A 86 -17.90 -0.39 5.03
C HIS A 86 -17.85 -1.69 4.20
N THR A 87 -18.76 -1.86 3.25
CA THR A 87 -18.69 -2.94 2.24
C THR A 87 -18.30 -2.42 0.86
N ASP A 88 -18.15 -1.11 0.72
CA ASP A 88 -17.77 -0.44 -0.52
C ASP A 88 -16.24 -0.34 -0.61
N PRO A 89 -15.59 -0.93 -1.63
CA PRO A 89 -14.14 -0.85 -1.82
C PRO A 89 -13.57 0.57 -2.02
N LEU A 90 -14.42 1.55 -2.35
CA LEU A 90 -14.05 2.96 -2.49
C LEU A 90 -13.96 3.69 -1.15
N TYR A 91 -14.54 3.13 -0.09
CA TYR A 91 -14.51 3.76 1.21
C TYR A 91 -13.11 3.74 1.82
N SER A 92 -12.60 4.89 2.26
CA SER A 92 -11.25 5.03 2.85
C SER A 92 -10.94 4.09 4.02
N PHE A 93 -11.96 3.63 4.77
CA PHE A 93 -11.75 2.66 5.87
C PHE A 93 -12.25 1.25 5.55
N TYR A 94 -12.52 0.96 4.27
CA TYR A 94 -12.97 -0.35 3.80
C TYR A 94 -12.08 -1.48 4.32
N ASP A 95 -10.77 -1.36 4.15
CA ASP A 95 -9.82 -2.41 4.53
C ASP A 95 -9.74 -2.60 6.05
N LEU A 96 -9.90 -1.53 6.83
CA LEU A 96 -9.93 -1.61 8.29
C LEU A 96 -11.16 -2.40 8.76
N HIS A 97 -12.34 -2.11 8.20
CA HIS A 97 -13.56 -2.84 8.53
C HIS A 97 -13.52 -4.30 8.04
N ARG A 98 -12.91 -4.55 6.88
CA ARG A 98 -12.68 -5.89 6.35
C ARG A 98 -11.77 -6.69 7.28
N CYS A 99 -10.64 -6.10 7.71
CA CYS A 99 -9.71 -6.69 8.66
C CYS A 99 -10.41 -7.02 9.99
N HIS A 100 -11.13 -6.04 10.57
CA HIS A 100 -11.85 -6.24 11.83
C HIS A 100 -12.92 -7.36 11.75
N ARG A 101 -13.67 -7.42 10.63
CA ARG A 101 -14.72 -8.45 10.43
C ARG A 101 -14.14 -9.86 10.35
N LYS A 102 -12.95 -10.01 9.75
CA LYS A 102 -12.31 -11.33 9.61
C LYS A 102 -11.85 -11.92 10.95
N GLY A 103 -11.60 -11.08 11.96
CA GLY A 103 -11.12 -11.53 13.27
C GLY A 103 -9.61 -11.80 13.31
N PRO A 104 -9.07 -12.15 14.50
CA PRO A 104 -7.63 -12.36 14.71
C PRO A 104 -7.08 -13.55 13.91
N ASP A 105 -7.87 -14.61 13.77
CA ASP A 105 -7.51 -15.83 13.02
C ASP A 105 -7.91 -15.75 11.54
N GLY A 106 -8.34 -14.57 11.09
CA GLY A 106 -8.74 -14.32 9.73
C GLY A 106 -7.56 -14.26 8.75
N SER A 107 -7.84 -14.46 7.46
CA SER A 107 -6.82 -14.28 6.42
C SER A 107 -6.27 -12.84 6.41
N PRO A 108 -4.97 -12.63 6.09
CA PRO A 108 -4.37 -11.31 6.02
C PRO A 108 -5.21 -10.31 5.22
N THR A 109 -5.21 -9.07 5.69
CA THR A 109 -5.87 -7.94 5.01
C THR A 109 -4.83 -6.87 4.78
N TYR A 110 -4.96 -6.16 3.66
CA TYR A 110 -4.00 -5.16 3.21
C TYR A 110 -4.71 -3.82 3.08
N ASP A 111 -4.05 -2.73 3.43
CA ASP A 111 -4.58 -1.38 3.23
C ASP A 111 -4.60 -0.97 1.76
N SER A 112 -5.16 0.21 1.46
CA SER A 112 -5.22 0.77 0.10
C SER A 112 -3.83 1.07 -0.48
N ALA A 113 -2.78 1.13 0.34
CA ALA A 113 -1.40 1.26 -0.10
C ALA A 113 -0.72 -0.11 -0.35
N GLY A 114 -1.37 -1.21 0.03
CA GLY A 114 -0.93 -2.58 -0.20
C GLY A 114 -0.08 -3.19 0.91
N PHE A 115 -0.05 -2.59 2.10
CA PHE A 115 0.65 -3.11 3.27
C PHE A 115 -0.27 -3.96 4.13
N GLN A 116 0.26 -5.02 4.73
CA GLN A 116 -0.53 -5.85 5.63
C GLN A 116 -0.91 -5.07 6.90
N LEU A 117 -2.19 -5.13 7.24
CA LEU A 117 -2.74 -4.58 8.47
C LEU A 117 -2.47 -5.50 9.66
N ASP A 118 -2.26 -4.89 10.82
CA ASP A 118 -2.21 -5.57 12.10
C ASP A 118 -3.61 -5.61 12.72
N TYR A 119 -4.13 -6.83 12.97
CA TYR A 119 -5.48 -6.99 13.50
C TYR A 119 -5.66 -6.31 14.87
N GLU A 120 -4.67 -6.41 15.77
CA GLU A 120 -4.79 -5.85 17.12
C GLU A 120 -4.79 -4.32 17.08
N LYS A 121 -3.93 -3.72 16.24
CA LYS A 121 -3.91 -2.27 16.01
C LYS A 121 -5.24 -1.80 15.42
N VAL A 122 -5.79 -2.53 14.44
CA VAL A 122 -7.10 -2.22 13.82
C VAL A 122 -8.25 -2.38 14.82
N ALA A 123 -8.27 -3.47 15.58
CA ALA A 123 -9.31 -3.74 16.58
C ALA A 123 -9.30 -2.68 17.69
N LYS A 124 -8.11 -2.22 18.10
CA LYS A 124 -7.97 -1.09 19.03
C LYS A 124 -8.49 0.21 18.42
N TRP A 125 -8.17 0.49 17.15
CA TRP A 125 -8.64 1.69 16.44
C TRP A 125 -10.16 1.72 16.27
N MET A 126 -10.80 0.55 16.08
CA MET A 126 -12.26 0.42 15.95
C MET A 126 -13.04 0.63 17.25
N LYS A 127 -12.37 0.62 18.42
CA LYS A 127 -13.05 0.84 19.70
C LYS A 127 -13.51 2.30 19.80
N PRO A 128 -14.78 2.56 20.19
CA PRO A 128 -15.22 3.91 20.50
C PRO A 128 -14.35 4.49 21.62
N VAL A 129 -13.82 5.69 21.40
CA VAL A 129 -13.07 6.43 22.41
C VAL A 129 -13.85 7.69 22.77
N ALA A 130 -14.09 7.90 24.07
CA ALA A 130 -14.69 9.14 24.54
C ALA A 130 -13.74 10.31 24.26
N SER A 131 -14.23 11.34 23.56
CA SER A 131 -13.43 12.52 23.25
C SER A 131 -13.22 13.38 24.49
N ASN A 132 -11.96 13.56 24.91
CA ASN A 132 -11.58 14.50 25.95
C ASN A 132 -10.59 15.51 25.37
N LYS A 133 -11.06 16.75 25.16
CA LYS A 133 -10.27 17.84 24.55
C LYS A 133 -8.93 18.07 25.24
N LYS A 134 -8.89 18.09 26.58
CA LYS A 134 -7.66 18.30 27.34
C LYS A 134 -6.66 17.16 27.14
N SER A 135 -7.15 15.92 27.15
CA SER A 135 -6.32 14.75 26.86
C SER A 135 -5.78 14.78 25.43
N MET A 136 -6.57 15.21 24.46
CA MET A 136 -6.14 15.36 23.06
C MET A 136 -5.05 16.42 22.91
N VAL A 137 -5.22 17.61 23.49
CA VAL A 137 -4.22 18.69 23.44
C VAL A 137 -2.91 18.25 24.08
N ASN A 138 -2.96 17.68 25.30
CA ASN A 138 -1.76 17.18 25.97
C ASN A 138 -1.10 16.02 25.20
N GLY A 139 -1.90 15.21 24.51
CA GLY A 139 -1.40 14.15 23.63
C GLY A 139 -0.66 14.71 22.42
N MET A 140 -1.21 15.75 21.78
CA MET A 140 -0.60 16.46 20.65
C MET A 140 0.72 17.11 21.06
N GLU A 141 0.76 17.82 22.19
CA GLU A 141 1.98 18.46 22.67
C GLU A 141 3.12 17.46 22.92
N ARG A 142 2.81 16.33 23.59
CA ARG A 142 3.78 15.25 23.79
C ARG A 142 4.25 14.63 22.47
N HIS A 143 3.35 14.52 21.49
CA HIS A 143 3.70 14.00 20.17
C HIS A 143 4.65 14.95 19.44
N LEU A 144 4.37 16.26 19.44
CA LEU A 144 5.23 17.26 18.81
C LEU A 144 6.64 17.28 19.41
N LYS A 145 6.75 17.27 20.75
CA LYS A 145 8.05 17.17 21.44
C LYS A 145 8.83 15.92 21.05
N ARG A 146 8.15 14.78 20.97
CA ARG A 146 8.77 13.53 20.52
C ARG A 146 9.26 13.62 19.07
N VAL A 147 8.43 14.15 18.17
CA VAL A 147 8.78 14.30 16.75
C VAL A 147 10.00 15.21 16.60
N GLU A 148 10.09 16.29 17.36
CA GLU A 148 11.24 17.19 17.39
C GLU A 148 12.53 16.46 17.83
N GLU A 149 12.46 15.72 18.95
CA GLU A 149 13.60 14.92 19.44
C GLU A 149 14.03 13.82 18.47
N GLU A 150 13.06 13.12 17.86
CA GLU A 150 13.33 12.07 16.88
C GLU A 150 13.92 12.65 15.59
N THR A 151 13.41 13.80 15.13
CA THR A 151 13.93 14.51 13.96
C THR A 151 15.40 14.86 14.14
N LYS A 152 15.77 15.40 15.30
CA LYS A 152 17.17 15.73 15.61
C LYS A 152 18.08 14.51 15.52
N LYS A 153 17.68 13.39 16.16
CA LYS A 153 18.46 12.14 16.12
C LYS A 153 18.61 11.59 14.71
N ILE A 154 17.56 11.68 13.90
CA ILE A 154 17.57 11.22 12.52
C ILE A 154 18.53 12.07 11.68
N TYR A 155 18.51 13.39 11.85
CA TYR A 155 19.44 14.28 11.14
C TYR A 155 20.89 14.04 11.56
N ASP A 156 21.14 13.89 12.87
CA ASP A 156 22.48 13.57 13.41
C ASP A 156 23.06 12.28 12.80
N CYS A 157 22.22 11.28 12.53
CA CYS A 157 22.64 10.01 11.91
C CYS A 157 22.80 10.12 10.39
N PHE A 158 21.91 10.86 9.70
CA PHE A 158 21.79 10.81 8.24
C PHE A 158 22.60 11.90 7.51
N PHE A 159 22.66 13.11 8.06
CA PHE A 159 23.34 14.24 7.43
C PHE A 159 24.71 14.50 8.07
N ILE A 160 25.68 14.93 7.25
CA ILE A 160 27.06 15.20 7.69
C ILE A 160 27.10 16.19 8.86
N ASP A 161 26.33 17.27 8.77
CA ASP A 161 26.34 18.36 9.77
C ASP A 161 25.24 18.22 10.83
N GLY A 162 24.50 17.10 10.84
CA GLY A 162 23.34 16.90 11.73
C GLY A 162 22.19 17.88 11.50
N LYS A 163 22.22 18.62 10.38
CA LYS A 163 21.22 19.63 10.01
C LYS A 163 20.52 19.20 8.73
N GLY A 164 19.21 19.45 8.70
CA GLY A 164 18.42 19.28 7.48
C GLY A 164 18.67 20.40 6.47
N PRO A 165 18.09 20.27 5.27
CA PRO A 165 18.26 21.25 4.19
C PRO A 165 17.74 22.63 4.58
N GLU A 166 18.39 23.68 4.07
CA GLU A 166 18.03 25.06 4.38
C GLU A 166 16.57 25.37 4.00
N GLY A 167 15.83 26.05 4.88
CA GLY A 167 14.42 26.42 4.68
C GLY A 167 13.43 25.25 4.81
N GLU A 168 13.90 24.02 4.93
CA GLU A 168 13.08 22.80 5.01
C GLU A 168 13.44 21.95 6.24
N ALA A 169 14.24 22.52 7.16
CA ALA A 169 14.60 21.90 8.43
C ALA A 169 13.35 21.55 9.26
N GLY A 170 13.26 20.31 9.73
CA GLY A 170 12.10 19.80 10.44
C GLY A 170 10.86 19.53 9.57
N SER A 171 10.95 19.64 8.23
CA SER A 171 9.81 19.31 7.38
C SER A 171 9.52 17.80 7.41
N THR A 172 8.24 17.44 7.52
CA THR A 172 7.81 16.04 7.48
C THR A 172 8.19 15.37 6.15
N GLN A 173 8.30 16.14 5.07
CA GLN A 173 8.69 15.62 3.76
C GLN A 173 10.14 15.14 3.75
N VAL A 174 11.08 15.91 4.32
CA VAL A 174 12.48 15.49 4.46
C VAL A 174 12.55 14.18 5.25
N MET A 175 11.83 14.12 6.37
CA MET A 175 11.80 12.94 7.24
C MET A 175 11.31 11.69 6.51
N HIS A 176 10.22 11.78 5.76
CA HIS A 176 9.69 10.64 5.02
C HIS A 176 10.62 10.17 3.90
N GLN A 177 11.36 11.08 3.26
CA GLN A 177 12.36 10.72 2.26
C GLN A 177 13.58 10.03 2.87
N ILE A 178 14.08 10.51 4.02
CA ILE A 178 15.15 9.84 4.77
C ILE A 178 14.71 8.42 5.13
N GLN A 179 13.50 8.28 5.68
CA GLN A 179 12.94 6.98 6.04
C GLN A 179 12.82 6.05 4.83
N ASP A 180 12.46 6.56 3.65
CA ASP A 180 12.33 5.74 2.43
C ASP A 180 13.67 5.25 1.91
N GLN A 181 14.69 6.11 1.91
CA GLN A 181 16.04 5.71 1.54
C GLN A 181 16.58 4.65 2.50
N VAL A 182 16.50 4.91 3.81
CA VAL A 182 17.04 4.01 4.84
C VAL A 182 16.27 2.70 4.90
N SER A 183 14.95 2.74 4.68
CA SER A 183 14.13 1.54 4.49
C SER A 183 14.74 0.61 3.45
N LYS A 184 15.05 1.15 2.27
CA LYS A 184 15.56 0.37 1.15
C LYS A 184 16.99 -0.09 1.38
N ASP A 185 17.82 0.73 2.03
CA ASP A 185 19.19 0.39 2.39
C ASP A 185 19.25 -0.76 3.41
N LEU A 186 18.37 -0.74 4.41
CA LEU A 186 18.33 -1.75 5.48
C LEU A 186 17.49 -2.99 5.17
N GLY A 187 16.68 -2.97 4.11
CA GLY A 187 15.73 -4.06 3.87
C GLY A 187 14.51 -4.05 4.80
N VAL A 188 14.23 -2.94 5.49
CA VAL A 188 13.17 -2.82 6.52
C VAL A 188 12.00 -1.98 5.98
N PRO A 189 10.72 -2.29 6.25
CA PRO A 189 9.61 -1.47 5.77
C PRO A 189 9.65 -0.03 6.27
N TRP A 190 9.31 0.90 5.38
CA TRP A 190 9.34 2.35 5.62
C TRP A 190 8.65 2.80 6.91
N HIS A 191 7.48 2.24 7.25
CA HIS A 191 6.72 2.64 8.45
C HIS A 191 7.36 2.20 9.77
N GLN A 192 8.44 1.42 9.71
CA GLN A 192 9.18 0.91 10.87
C GLN A 192 10.53 1.62 11.04
N ILE A 193 10.86 2.58 10.17
CA ILE A 193 12.11 3.32 10.27
C ILE A 193 11.98 4.40 11.34
N ASP A 194 12.62 4.12 12.47
CA ASP A 194 12.74 4.98 13.64
C ASP A 194 14.21 5.36 13.89
N PRO A 195 14.52 6.22 14.88
CA PRO A 195 15.91 6.59 15.18
C PRO A 195 16.83 5.40 15.49
N LYS A 196 16.31 4.24 15.94
CA LYS A 196 17.13 3.05 16.17
C LYS A 196 17.57 2.42 14.86
N GLN A 197 16.68 2.37 13.87
CA GLN A 197 17.04 1.89 12.54
C GLN A 197 18.02 2.86 11.84
N LEU A 198 17.86 4.17 12.01
CA LEU A 198 18.86 5.13 11.51
C LEU A 198 20.24 4.89 12.13
N LYS A 199 20.31 4.63 13.44
CA LYS A 199 21.58 4.29 14.07
C LYS A 199 22.17 2.99 13.50
N LYS A 200 21.35 1.97 13.25
CA LYS A 200 21.80 0.73 12.60
C LYS A 200 22.33 1.00 11.18
N TRP A 201 21.71 1.91 10.44
CA TRP A 201 22.17 2.36 9.12
C TRP A 201 23.55 3.03 9.22
N GLU A 202 23.75 3.92 10.19
CA GLU A 202 25.07 4.50 10.47
C GLU A 202 26.11 3.43 10.87
N ASP A 203 25.75 2.52 11.78
CA ASP A 203 26.62 1.43 12.26
C ASP A 203 26.99 0.44 11.15
N GLN A 204 26.16 0.28 10.12
CA GLN A 204 26.46 -0.51 8.92
C GLN A 204 27.41 0.20 7.94
N GLY A 205 27.81 1.44 8.25
CA GLY A 205 28.78 2.19 7.48
C GLY A 205 28.20 2.86 6.23
N PHE A 206 26.89 3.04 6.15
CA PHE A 206 26.30 3.85 5.09
C PHE A 206 26.75 5.31 5.24
N ALA A 207 27.11 5.93 4.11
CA ALA A 207 27.68 7.26 4.11
C ALA A 207 26.61 8.32 4.40
N LYS A 208 26.87 9.19 5.38
CA LYS A 208 26.08 10.40 5.60
C LYS A 208 26.13 11.29 4.36
N VAL A 209 25.05 12.02 4.13
CA VAL A 209 24.92 12.87 2.94
C VAL A 209 24.94 14.36 3.30
N ASP A 210 25.35 15.17 2.35
CA ASP A 210 25.21 16.63 2.41
C ASP A 210 23.74 16.99 2.19
N ALA A 211 23.13 17.71 3.12
CA ALA A 211 21.69 17.92 3.13
C ALA A 211 21.21 18.71 1.91
N ASP A 212 21.91 19.78 1.54
CA ASP A 212 21.51 20.67 0.45
C ASP A 212 21.76 20.05 -0.93
N LYS A 213 22.80 19.21 -1.08
CA LYS A 213 23.02 18.44 -2.31
C LYS A 213 22.04 17.28 -2.46
N TRP A 214 21.69 16.64 -1.36
CA TRP A 214 20.76 15.53 -1.35
C TRP A 214 19.32 16.01 -1.55
N TRP A 215 18.94 17.13 -0.94
CA TRP A 215 17.56 17.60 -0.95
C TRP A 215 17.14 18.17 -2.29
N HIS A 216 15.94 17.80 -2.71
CA HIS A 216 15.20 18.48 -3.76
C HIS A 216 13.71 18.27 -3.49
N ARG A 217 12.91 19.28 -3.85
CA ARG A 217 11.47 19.24 -3.67
C ARG A 217 10.88 18.05 -4.45
N PRO A 218 10.07 17.19 -3.80
CA PRO A 218 9.50 16.03 -4.48
C PRO A 218 8.51 16.46 -5.56
N ASN A 219 8.49 15.71 -6.67
CA ASN A 219 7.55 15.93 -7.76
C ASN A 219 6.14 15.40 -7.42
N GLN A 220 5.19 15.47 -8.37
CA GLN A 220 3.82 15.03 -8.12
C GLN A 220 3.72 13.53 -7.80
N VAL A 221 4.42 12.68 -8.55
CA VAL A 221 4.39 11.22 -8.37
C VAL A 221 4.92 10.84 -6.99
N GLU A 222 6.00 11.47 -6.55
CA GLU A 222 6.57 11.25 -5.22
C GLU A 222 5.62 11.69 -4.11
N ARG A 223 5.00 12.87 -4.27
CA ARG A 223 4.00 13.37 -3.31
C ARG A 223 2.81 12.43 -3.20
N ASP A 224 2.26 11.99 -4.32
CA ASP A 224 1.12 11.06 -4.34
C ASP A 224 1.49 9.71 -3.72
N ARG A 225 2.70 9.21 -4.01
CA ARG A 225 3.22 7.99 -3.38
C ARG A 225 3.32 8.12 -1.87
N PHE A 226 3.90 9.20 -1.36
CA PHE A 226 4.02 9.40 0.09
C PHE A 226 2.67 9.61 0.75
N MET A 227 1.75 10.37 0.14
CA MET A 227 0.39 10.53 0.67
C MET A 227 -0.33 9.19 0.78
N LYS A 228 -0.20 8.33 -0.25
CA LYS A 228 -0.73 6.96 -0.20
C LYS A 228 -0.04 6.13 0.90
N MET A 229 1.29 6.21 1.04
CA MET A 229 2.04 5.48 2.06
C MET A 229 1.79 5.98 3.49
N LEU A 230 1.44 7.24 3.70
CA LEU A 230 1.18 7.80 5.02
C LEU A 230 -0.17 7.32 5.59
N GLY A 231 -1.17 7.15 4.71
CA GLY A 231 -2.49 6.67 5.09
C GLY A 231 -2.43 5.32 5.82
N GLY A 232 -2.87 5.30 7.07
CA GLY A 232 -2.98 4.07 7.86
C GLY A 232 -1.64 3.45 8.31
N ALA A 233 -0.50 4.15 8.16
CA ALA A 233 0.83 3.59 8.45
C ALA A 233 0.96 3.01 9.87
N SER A 234 0.35 3.66 10.88
CA SER A 234 0.35 3.20 12.28
C SER A 234 -0.47 1.94 12.55
N LEU A 235 -1.30 1.50 11.59
CA LEU A 235 -2.15 0.31 11.68
C LEU A 235 -1.54 -0.90 10.95
N ARG A 236 -0.37 -0.71 10.33
CA ARG A 236 0.34 -1.77 9.61
C ARG A 236 1.04 -2.71 10.57
N LYS A 237 1.22 -3.94 10.10
CA LYS A 237 1.99 -4.96 10.80
C LYS A 237 3.48 -4.62 10.75
N ASP A 238 4.16 -4.88 11.87
CA ASP A 238 5.62 -4.78 11.94
C ASP A 238 6.22 -6.12 11.46
N LEU A 239 7.32 -6.10 10.69
CA LEU A 239 7.85 -7.25 9.95
C LEU A 239 9.19 -7.70 10.54
#